data_AF-A0A6A5UQ00-F1
#
_entry.id   AF-A0A6A5UQ00-F1
#
_cell.length_a   1.000
_cell.length_b   1.000
_cell.length_c   1.000
_cell.angle_alpha   90.00
_cell.angle_beta   90.00
_cell.angle_gamma   90.00
#
_symmetry.space_group_name_H-M   'P 1'
#
loop_
_entity.id
_entity.type
_entity.pdbx_description
1 polymer ?
#
loop_
_entity_poly.entity_id
_entity_poly.type
_entity_poly.pdbx_seq_one_letter_code
_entity_poly.pdbx_strand_id
1 'polypeptide(L)'
;SSSSEASPEELQAARKWLAQLHAETIPKSIGELSFSRSSGPGGQNVNKVNSKATLKVPLDELLHHVPNALHREIRASRYVAERSSALIIQADDSRKQTDNAHSCYKRLYEAIVEAGHTAIPGETSADQAKRVKDLQKSDNERRLKGKKQHSAKKSSRSRRGDD
;
A
#
# COMPACT_ATOMS: atom_id res chain seq x y z
N SER A 1 11.47 -31.43 -15.39
CA SER A 1 11.82 -30.25 -14.58
C SER A 1 10.72 -30.04 -13.57
N SER A 2 11.01 -30.32 -12.30
CA SER A 2 10.03 -30.39 -11.22
C SER A 2 9.36 -29.04 -10.99
N SER A 3 8.05 -28.99 -11.25
CA SER A 3 7.19 -27.93 -10.73
C SER A 3 7.23 -28.04 -9.21
N SER A 4 7.94 -27.15 -8.54
CA SER A 4 7.94 -27.04 -7.08
C SER A 4 6.57 -26.54 -6.62
N GLU A 5 5.59 -27.44 -6.58
CA GLU A 5 4.37 -27.19 -5.82
C GLU A 5 4.79 -27.03 -4.36
N ALA A 6 4.48 -25.87 -3.77
CA ALA A 6 4.78 -25.59 -2.37
C ALA A 6 4.19 -26.71 -1.51
N SER A 7 4.96 -27.23 -0.58
CA SER A 7 4.52 -28.32 0.28
C SER A 7 3.27 -27.90 1.09
N PRO A 8 2.40 -28.85 1.49
CA PRO A 8 1.23 -28.52 2.31
C PRO A 8 1.57 -27.74 3.59
N GLU A 9 2.74 -28.01 4.18
CA GLU A 9 3.26 -27.29 5.35
C GLU A 9 3.63 -25.84 5.03
N GLU A 10 4.27 -25.58 3.88
CA GLU A 10 4.57 -24.22 3.41
C GLU A 10 3.31 -23.42 3.12
N LEU A 11 2.29 -24.06 2.53
CA LEU A 11 0.99 -23.44 2.31
C LEU A 11 0.30 -23.10 3.64
N GLN A 12 0.37 -23.98 4.64
CA GLN A 12 -0.19 -23.71 5.97
C GLN A 12 0.54 -22.59 6.72
N ALA A 13 1.88 -22.57 6.64
CA ALA A 13 2.69 -21.48 7.19
C ALA A 13 2.35 -20.14 6.52
N ALA A 14 2.18 -20.14 5.20
CA ALA A 14 1.80 -18.96 4.44
C ALA A 14 0.39 -18.46 4.79
N ARG A 15 -0.58 -19.36 5.00
CA ARG A 15 -1.93 -19.02 5.51
C ARG A 15 -1.86 -18.33 6.87
N LYS A 16 -1.09 -18.91 7.80
CA LYS A 16 -0.92 -18.34 9.14
C LYS A 16 -0.26 -16.96 9.10
N TRP A 17 0.76 -16.80 8.26
CA TRP A 17 1.42 -15.52 8.06
C TRP A 17 0.48 -14.47 7.47
N LEU A 18 -0.29 -14.82 6.43
CA LEU A 18 -1.30 -13.94 5.84
C LEU A 18 -2.41 -13.56 6.85
N ALA A 19 -2.79 -14.48 7.74
CA ALA A 19 -3.76 -14.19 8.79
C ALA A 19 -3.23 -13.19 9.83
N GLN A 20 -1.91 -13.12 10.00
CA GLN A 20 -1.20 -12.20 10.89
C GLN A 20 -0.67 -10.95 10.16
N LEU A 21 -0.89 -10.84 8.85
CA LEU A 21 -0.42 -9.73 8.03
C LEU A 21 -1.15 -8.44 8.42
N HIS A 22 -0.42 -7.56 9.09
CA HIS A 22 -0.87 -6.22 9.46
C HIS A 22 0.04 -5.17 8.83
N ALA A 23 -0.38 -3.91 8.89
CA ALA A 23 0.34 -2.79 8.27
C ALA A 23 1.77 -2.56 8.82
N GLU A 24 2.14 -3.20 9.94
CA GLU A 24 3.49 -3.12 10.54
C GLU A 24 4.28 -4.43 10.39
N THR A 25 3.70 -5.50 9.81
CA THR A 25 4.43 -6.75 9.51
C THR A 25 5.58 -6.49 8.52
N ILE A 26 5.37 -5.56 7.59
CA ILE A 26 6.38 -5.16 6.61
C ILE A 26 7.01 -3.87 7.11
N PRO A 27 8.30 -3.89 7.51
CA PRO A 27 8.96 -2.70 8.00
C PRO A 27 8.93 -1.61 6.93
N LYS A 28 8.48 -0.40 7.27
CA LYS A 28 8.51 0.72 6.31
C LYS A 28 9.92 1.06 5.84
N SER A 29 10.95 0.62 6.55
CA SER A 29 12.36 0.82 6.24
C SER A 29 12.84 0.07 4.99
N ILE A 30 12.19 -1.03 4.58
CA ILE A 30 12.56 -1.74 3.35
C ILE A 30 12.11 -0.99 2.08
N GLY A 31 11.23 0.01 2.26
CA GLY A 31 10.69 0.81 1.17
C GLY A 31 11.36 2.17 1.10
N GLU A 32 11.92 2.50 -0.05
CA GLU A 32 12.41 3.84 -0.34
C GLU A 32 11.25 4.70 -0.88
N LEU A 33 10.86 5.72 -0.12
CA LEU A 33 9.82 6.67 -0.51
C LEU A 33 10.44 7.93 -1.10
N SER A 34 10.12 8.20 -2.36
CA SER A 34 10.54 9.41 -3.06
C SER A 34 9.34 10.26 -3.48
N PHE A 35 9.56 11.58 -3.58
CA PHE A 35 8.53 12.53 -3.98
C PHE A 35 8.91 13.25 -5.26
N SER A 36 7.96 13.34 -6.18
CA SER A 36 8.15 13.99 -7.48
C SER A 36 6.96 14.86 -7.84
N ARG A 37 7.08 15.59 -8.95
CA ARG A 37 6.00 16.43 -9.47
C ARG A 37 4.90 15.53 -10.03
N SER A 38 3.64 15.81 -9.65
CA SER A 38 2.50 15.12 -10.26
C SER A 38 2.39 15.47 -11.75
N SER A 39 1.99 14.47 -12.54
CA SER A 39 1.84 14.62 -13.99
C SER A 39 0.36 14.90 -14.27
N GLY A 40 0.01 16.18 -14.44
CA GLY A 40 -1.35 16.59 -14.84
C GLY A 40 -1.27 17.63 -15.96
N PRO A 41 -2.25 17.66 -16.88
CA PRO A 41 -2.31 18.62 -17.98
C PRO A 41 -2.35 20.06 -17.44
N GLY A 42 -1.64 20.94 -18.14
CA GLY A 42 -1.33 22.30 -17.70
C GLY A 42 -2.54 23.11 -17.27
N GLY A 43 -2.40 23.78 -16.13
CA GLY A 43 -3.34 24.78 -15.63
C GLY A 43 -2.67 25.53 -14.49
N GLN A 44 -2.62 26.86 -14.60
CA GLN A 44 -1.91 27.75 -13.69
C GLN A 44 -2.19 27.40 -12.22
N ASN A 45 -1.17 26.90 -11.52
CA ASN A 45 -1.06 26.97 -10.08
C ASN A 45 0.43 27.06 -9.74
N VAL A 46 0.84 28.26 -9.34
CA VAL A 46 2.21 28.72 -9.10
C VAL A 46 2.91 28.02 -7.91
N ASN A 47 2.31 26.96 -7.35
CA ASN A 47 2.97 26.04 -6.42
C ASN A 47 2.71 24.58 -6.82
N LYS A 48 3.38 24.12 -7.89
CA LYS A 48 3.40 22.70 -8.28
C LYS A 48 4.27 21.92 -7.29
N VAL A 49 3.72 21.68 -6.10
CA VAL A 49 4.37 20.94 -5.01
C VAL A 49 4.70 19.51 -5.48
N ASN A 50 5.82 18.96 -5.03
CA ASN A 50 6.23 17.57 -5.31
C ASN A 50 5.30 16.59 -4.59
N SER A 51 4.00 16.53 -4.93
CA SER A 51 3.03 15.72 -4.19
C SER A 51 3.05 14.25 -4.58
N LYS A 52 3.46 13.89 -5.81
CA LYS A 52 3.46 12.48 -6.25
C LYS A 52 4.43 11.69 -5.38
N ALA A 53 3.95 10.63 -4.77
CA ALA A 53 4.76 9.70 -4.00
C ALA A 53 5.10 8.48 -4.87
N THR A 54 6.33 7.99 -4.77
CA THR A 54 6.79 6.76 -5.38
C THR A 54 7.48 5.93 -4.31
N LEU A 55 6.90 4.78 -4.00
CA LEU A 55 7.46 3.78 -3.10
C LEU A 55 8.16 2.71 -3.93
N LYS A 56 9.46 2.54 -3.69
CA LYS A 56 10.29 1.51 -4.29
C LYS A 56 10.66 0.51 -3.21
N VAL A 57 10.26 -0.76 -3.38
CA VAL A 57 10.60 -1.84 -2.44
C VAL A 57 11.43 -2.87 -3.19
N PRO A 58 12.71 -3.10 -2.82
CA PRO A 58 13.51 -4.16 -3.40
C PRO A 58 12.81 -5.51 -3.25
N LEU A 59 12.71 -6.29 -4.33
CA LEU A 59 12.08 -7.61 -4.27
C LEU A 59 12.85 -8.53 -3.33
N ASP A 60 14.18 -8.48 -3.35
CA ASP A 60 15.01 -9.31 -2.49
C ASP A 60 14.66 -9.10 -1.00
N GLU A 61 14.68 -7.86 -0.51
CA GLU A 61 14.28 -7.54 0.87
C GLU A 61 12.84 -7.95 1.17
N LEU A 62 11.89 -7.67 0.26
CA LEU A 62 10.50 -8.04 0.49
C LEU A 62 10.33 -9.56 0.60
N LEU A 63 10.99 -10.33 -0.26
CA LEU A 63 10.86 -11.78 -0.31
C LEU A 63 11.43 -12.46 0.94
N HIS A 64 12.41 -11.87 1.62
CA HIS A 64 12.89 -12.32 2.93
C HIS A 64 11.83 -12.18 4.04
N HIS A 65 10.90 -11.24 3.89
CA HIS A 65 9.86 -10.98 4.89
C HIS A 65 8.53 -11.70 4.61
N VAL A 66 8.40 -12.37 3.45
CA VAL A 66 7.17 -13.06 3.03
C VAL A 66 7.41 -14.56 2.77
N PRO A 67 6.40 -15.42 3.00
CA PRO A 67 6.54 -16.86 2.77
C PRO A 67 6.84 -17.21 1.31
N ASN A 68 7.65 -18.25 1.10
CA ASN A 68 8.05 -18.74 -0.24
C ASN A 68 6.88 -19.00 -1.17
N ALA A 69 5.74 -19.48 -0.64
CA ALA A 69 4.52 -19.73 -1.41
C ALA A 69 4.01 -18.46 -2.14
N LEU A 70 4.23 -17.26 -1.58
CA LEU A 70 3.80 -16.00 -2.18
C LEU A 70 4.79 -15.44 -3.20
N HIS A 71 6.03 -15.95 -3.22
CA HIS A 71 7.12 -15.37 -4.01
C HIS A 71 6.83 -15.32 -5.50
N ARG A 72 6.15 -16.35 -6.01
CA ARG A 72 5.76 -16.43 -7.43
C ARG A 72 4.75 -15.35 -7.79
N GLU A 73 3.69 -15.21 -7.00
CA GLU A 73 2.61 -14.25 -7.26
C GLU A 73 3.06 -12.81 -7.01
N ILE A 74 3.93 -12.57 -6.02
CA ILE A 74 4.54 -11.25 -5.80
C ILE A 74 5.40 -10.83 -7.01
N ARG A 75 6.19 -11.76 -7.57
CA ARG A 75 6.98 -11.50 -8.78
C ARG A 75 6.12 -11.28 -10.02
N ALA A 76 4.93 -11.88 -10.07
CA ALA A 76 3.95 -11.68 -11.14
C ALA A 76 3.10 -10.41 -10.97
N SER A 77 3.28 -9.66 -9.88
CA SER A 77 2.49 -8.46 -9.62
C SER A 77 2.74 -7.36 -10.66
N ARG A 78 1.68 -6.66 -11.05
CA ARG A 78 1.71 -5.48 -11.96
C ARG A 78 2.64 -4.35 -11.50
N TYR A 79 3.01 -4.32 -10.23
CA TYR A 79 3.89 -3.29 -9.67
C TYR A 79 5.37 -3.65 -9.78
N VAL A 80 5.71 -4.87 -10.22
CA VAL A 80 7.09 -5.29 -10.39
C VAL A 80 7.70 -4.58 -11.58
N ALA A 81 8.79 -3.88 -11.32
CA ALA A 81 9.69 -3.36 -12.34
C ALA A 81 10.87 -4.33 -12.47
N GLU A 82 10.78 -5.23 -13.45
CA GLU A 82 11.75 -6.32 -13.69
C GLU A 82 13.19 -5.81 -13.77
N ARG A 83 13.40 -4.71 -14.51
CA ARG A 83 14.74 -4.11 -14.72
C ARG A 83 15.41 -3.64 -13.44
N SER A 84 14.62 -3.23 -12.44
CA SER A 84 15.13 -2.76 -11.15
C SER A 84 14.99 -3.79 -10.05
N SER A 85 14.46 -4.98 -10.36
CA SER A 85 14.14 -6.05 -9.41
C SER A 85 13.45 -5.52 -8.13
N ALA A 86 12.46 -4.65 -8.33
CA ALA A 86 11.78 -3.94 -7.25
C ALA A 86 10.29 -3.75 -7.57
N LEU A 87 9.47 -3.69 -6.53
CA LEU A 87 8.09 -3.20 -6.63
C LEU A 87 8.09 -1.68 -6.61
N ILE A 88 7.54 -1.08 -7.66
CA ILE A 88 7.40 0.36 -7.80
C ILE A 88 5.92 0.71 -7.76
N ILE A 89 5.53 1.44 -6.72
CA ILE A 89 4.14 1.85 -6.50
C ILE A 89 4.10 3.36 -6.44
N GLN A 90 3.25 3.96 -7.27
CA GLN A 90 3.11 5.40 -7.36
C GLN A 90 1.71 5.82 -6.99
N ALA A 91 1.59 6.99 -6.34
CA ALA A 91 0.32 7.62 -6.04
C ALA A 91 0.42 9.14 -6.14
N ASP A 92 -0.55 9.73 -6.84
CA ASP A 92 -0.74 11.19 -6.96
C ASP A 92 -2.20 11.60 -6.78
N ASP A 93 -2.97 10.80 -6.04
CA ASP A 93 -4.39 10.97 -5.78
C ASP A 93 -4.72 12.26 -4.99
N SER A 94 -3.77 12.79 -4.23
CA SER A 94 -3.92 13.96 -3.35
C SER A 94 -2.87 15.05 -3.64
N ARG A 95 -3.18 16.29 -3.21
CA ARG A 95 -2.21 17.40 -3.19
C ARG A 95 -1.21 17.29 -2.04
N LYS A 96 -1.45 16.40 -1.07
CA LYS A 96 -0.58 16.20 0.10
C LYS A 96 0.36 15.00 -0.11
N GLN A 97 1.66 15.24 0.07
CA GLN A 97 2.70 14.21 0.04
C GLN A 97 2.41 13.05 1.01
N THR A 98 1.99 13.37 2.24
CA THR A 98 1.67 12.37 3.28
C THR A 98 0.51 11.45 2.88
N ASP A 99 -0.54 12.01 2.27
CA ASP A 99 -1.69 11.22 1.82
C ASP A 99 -1.25 10.25 0.70
N ASN A 100 -0.43 10.73 -0.23
CA ASN A 100 0.07 9.92 -1.34
C ASN A 100 1.07 8.85 -0.87
N ALA A 101 1.89 9.15 0.15
CA ALA A 101 2.74 8.16 0.80
C ALA A 101 1.90 7.01 1.38
N HIS A 102 0.83 7.34 2.12
CA HIS A 102 -0.08 6.34 2.66
C HIS A 102 -0.76 5.52 1.56
N SER A 103 -1.18 6.16 0.46
CA SER A 103 -1.72 5.45 -0.71
C SER A 103 -0.73 4.43 -1.27
N CYS A 104 0.57 4.73 -1.31
CA CYS A 104 1.57 3.78 -1.79
C CYS A 104 1.67 2.54 -0.88
N TYR A 105 1.74 2.73 0.44
CA TYR A 105 1.77 1.60 1.38
C TYR A 105 0.48 0.79 1.36
N LYS A 106 -0.68 1.44 1.18
CA LYS A 106 -1.97 0.76 1.03
C LYS A 106 -1.97 -0.16 -0.20
N ARG A 107 -1.53 0.35 -1.35
CA ARG A 107 -1.42 -0.43 -2.60
C ARG A 107 -0.40 -1.57 -2.48
N LEU A 108 0.70 -1.37 -1.73
CA LEU A 108 1.66 -2.45 -1.45
C LEU A 108 1.00 -3.60 -0.68
N TYR A 109 0.29 -3.25 0.40
CA TYR A 109 -0.41 -4.23 1.22
C TYR A 109 -1.47 -5.00 0.41
N GLU A 110 -2.26 -4.29 -0.40
CA GLU A 110 -3.24 -4.89 -1.31
C GLU A 110 -2.61 -5.89 -2.27
N ALA A 111 -1.48 -5.53 -2.89
CA ALA A 111 -0.79 -6.40 -3.84
C ALA A 111 -0.29 -7.70 -3.18
N ILE A 112 0.19 -7.63 -1.94
CA ILE A 112 0.68 -8.81 -1.20
C ILE A 112 -0.47 -9.71 -0.76
N VAL A 113 -1.58 -9.10 -0.33
CA VAL A 113 -2.81 -9.83 0.00
C VAL A 113 -3.36 -10.54 -1.24
N GLU A 114 -3.46 -9.84 -2.37
CA GLU A 114 -3.89 -10.41 -3.66
C GLU A 114 -2.99 -11.58 -4.08
N ALA A 115 -1.67 -11.41 -3.98
CA ALA A 115 -0.71 -12.48 -4.24
C ALA A 115 -0.93 -13.69 -3.32
N GLY A 116 -1.21 -13.46 -2.03
CA GLY A 116 -1.55 -14.51 -1.07
C GLY A 116 -2.84 -15.27 -1.41
N HIS A 117 -3.88 -14.58 -1.84
CA HIS A 117 -5.14 -15.19 -2.26
C HIS A 117 -4.98 -16.07 -3.51
N THR A 118 -4.16 -15.63 -4.47
CA THR A 118 -3.91 -16.39 -5.69
C THR A 118 -2.99 -17.59 -5.43
N ALA A 119 -1.97 -17.43 -4.58
CA ALA A 119 -0.98 -18.46 -4.28
C ALA A 119 -1.54 -19.64 -3.47
N ILE A 120 -2.56 -19.39 -2.63
CA ILE A 120 -3.06 -20.37 -1.66
C ILE A 120 -4.51 -20.74 -2.00
N PRO A 121 -4.72 -21.76 -2.85
CA PRO A 121 -6.05 -22.29 -3.11
C PRO A 121 -6.59 -22.98 -1.84
N GLY A 122 -7.84 -22.70 -1.49
CA GLY A 122 -8.55 -23.33 -0.38
C GLY A 122 -8.57 -22.51 0.92
N GLU A 123 -9.78 -22.24 1.40
CA GLU A 123 -10.12 -21.72 2.74
C GLU A 123 -9.80 -20.27 3.12
N THR A 124 -9.35 -19.41 2.21
CA THR A 124 -9.36 -17.97 2.52
C THR A 124 -10.76 -17.39 2.27
N SER A 125 -11.75 -17.97 2.97
CA SER A 125 -13.16 -17.60 2.93
C SER A 125 -13.33 -16.15 3.38
N ALA A 126 -14.10 -15.40 2.62
CA ALA A 126 -14.71 -14.08 2.85
C ALA A 126 -14.28 -13.21 4.07
N ASP A 127 -14.15 -13.77 5.27
CA ASP A 127 -13.76 -13.09 6.51
C ASP A 127 -12.38 -12.42 6.46
N GLN A 128 -11.39 -13.03 5.78
CA GLN A 128 -10.05 -12.44 5.72
C GLN A 128 -10.01 -11.23 4.77
N ALA A 129 -10.71 -11.31 3.64
CA ALA A 129 -10.94 -10.17 2.73
C ALA A 129 -11.75 -9.06 3.42
N LYS A 130 -12.71 -9.44 4.28
CA LYS A 130 -13.50 -8.51 5.10
C LYS A 130 -12.63 -7.77 6.13
N ARG A 131 -11.72 -8.48 6.81
CA ARG A 131 -10.78 -7.88 7.78
C ARG A 131 -9.82 -6.89 7.12
N VAL A 132 -9.34 -7.19 5.92
CA VAL A 132 -8.56 -6.26 5.10
C VAL A 132 -9.37 -5.01 4.77
N LYS A 133 -10.62 -5.20 4.32
CA LYS A 133 -11.54 -4.10 4.01
C LYS A 133 -11.85 -3.25 5.26
N ASP A 134 -12.02 -3.87 6.42
CA ASP A 134 -12.30 -3.18 7.69
C ASP A 134 -11.08 -2.40 8.20
N LEU A 135 -9.86 -2.93 8.06
CA LEU A 135 -8.63 -2.21 8.39
C LEU A 135 -8.39 -1.01 7.45
N GLN A 136 -8.64 -1.18 6.15
CA GLN A 136 -8.61 -0.08 5.19
C GLN A 136 -9.68 0.97 5.46
N LYS A 137 -10.86 0.55 5.98
CA LYS A 137 -11.93 1.45 6.40
C LYS A 137 -11.50 2.26 7.62
N SER A 138 -10.85 1.63 8.61
CA SER A 138 -10.34 2.32 9.80
C SER A 138 -9.29 3.39 9.49
N ASP A 139 -8.33 3.11 8.58
CA ASP A 139 -7.34 4.10 8.14
C ASP A 139 -7.99 5.25 7.36
N ASN A 140 -8.95 4.93 6.49
CA ASN A 140 -9.76 5.93 5.79
C ASN A 140 -10.61 6.80 6.75
N GLU A 141 -11.20 6.20 7.77
CA GLU A 141 -11.96 6.91 8.81
C GLU A 141 -11.07 7.83 9.62
N ARG A 142 -9.85 7.39 9.98
CA ARG A 142 -8.83 8.22 10.63
C ARG A 142 -8.44 9.42 9.76
N ARG A 143 -8.23 9.21 8.46
CA ARG A 143 -7.96 10.27 7.47
C ARG A 143 -9.14 11.25 7.34
N LEU A 144 -10.37 10.74 7.26
CA LEU A 144 -11.59 11.56 7.16
C LEU A 144 -11.81 12.40 8.43
N LYS A 145 -11.58 11.81 9.62
CA LYS A 145 -11.66 12.52 10.91
C LYS A 145 -10.61 13.64 10.98
N GLY A 146 -9.38 13.37 10.53
CA GLY A 146 -8.33 14.40 10.41
C GLY A 146 -8.70 15.53 9.45
N LYS A 147 -9.29 15.23 8.28
CA LYS A 147 -9.80 16.25 7.34
C LYS A 147 -10.93 17.09 7.95
N LYS A 148 -11.89 16.46 8.65
CA LYS A 148 -13.00 17.15 9.32
C LYS A 148 -12.51 18.10 10.41
N GLN A 149 -11.56 17.68 11.24
CA GLN A 149 -10.95 18.53 12.27
C GLN A 149 -10.20 19.72 11.68
N HIS A 150 -9.42 19.50 10.61
CA HIS A 150 -8.71 20.59 9.92
C HIS A 150 -9.66 21.58 9.25
N SER A 151 -10.78 21.10 8.67
CA SER A 151 -11.80 21.96 8.07
C SER A 151 -12.49 22.84 9.13
N ALA A 152 -12.87 22.25 10.28
CA ALA A 152 -13.46 22.99 11.40
C ALA A 152 -12.50 24.05 11.97
N LYS A 153 -11.19 23.74 12.06
CA LYS A 153 -10.16 24.71 12.47
C LYS A 153 -9.93 25.83 11.45
N LYS A 154 -10.16 25.58 10.15
CA LYS A 154 -10.13 26.63 9.12
C LYS A 154 -11.39 27.50 9.15
N SER A 155 -12.57 26.92 9.28
CA SER A 155 -13.83 27.71 9.28
C SER A 155 -13.93 28.61 10.51
N SER A 156 -13.44 28.17 11.66
CA SER A 156 -13.35 29.00 12.88
C SER A 156 -12.38 30.18 12.77
N ARG A 157 -11.33 30.07 11.93
CA ARG A 157 -10.41 31.19 11.65
C ARG A 157 -11.00 32.22 10.69
N SER A 158 -11.89 31.80 9.78
CA SER A 158 -12.52 32.68 8.79
C SER A 158 -13.65 33.55 9.36
N ARG A 159 -14.22 33.18 10.52
CA ARG A 159 -15.37 33.88 11.13
C ARG A 159 -14.99 35.04 12.08
N ARG A 160 -13.70 35.35 12.21
CA ARG A 160 -13.19 36.37 13.17
C ARG A 160 -12.56 37.60 12.51
N GLY A 161 -12.75 37.78 11.19
CA GLY A 161 -12.17 38.90 10.43
C GLY A 161 -13.19 39.70 9.63
N ASP A 162 -14.48 39.57 9.94
CA ASP A 162 -15.59 40.34 9.37
C ASP A 162 -16.31 41.00 10.55
N ASP A 163 -15.64 41.97 11.17
CA ASP A 163 -16.19 43.07 11.99
C ASP A 163 -15.19 44.23 11.92
#